data_AF-A0A3B8H8D3-F1
#
_entry.id   AF-A0A3B8H8D3-F1
#
_cell.length_a   1.000
_cell.length_b   1.000
_cell.length_c   1.000
_cell.angle_alpha   90.00
_cell.angle_beta   90.00
_cell.angle_gamma   90.00
#
_symmetry.space_group_name_H-M   'P 1'
#
loop_
_entity.id
_entity.type
_entity.pdbx_description
1 polymer ?
#
loop_
_entity_poly.entity_id
_entity_poly.type
_entity_poly.pdbx_seq_one_letter_code
_entity_poly.pdbx_strand_id
1 'polypeptide(L)'
;MGIQNNAAAGRDFRDDILREQVRLVFQHLPTMQAASLAVALVLCHVVRDMAPLRNILTWILMVLAVVLARIILYHRFGKVGAGRFSGERWRNAYIALAFASGIIWGLAAFIVFPGGRLELMALFVLVITSLAAATTVTNTGCGLDTTATEKIFDPFFSTKFTGRGLGLPV
;
A
#
# COMPACT_ATOMS: atom_id res chain seq x y z
N MET A 1 -18.69 -39.39 2.39
CA MET A 1 -19.27 -38.17 1.79
C MET A 1 -18.92 -36.86 2.53
N GLY A 2 -18.07 -36.86 3.58
CA GLY A 2 -17.79 -35.67 4.41
C GLY A 2 -16.56 -34.81 4.03
N ILE A 3 -15.73 -35.22 3.07
CA ILE A 3 -14.48 -34.52 2.72
C ILE A 3 -14.71 -33.33 1.78
N GLN A 4 -15.75 -33.38 0.93
CA GLN A 4 -16.05 -32.31 -0.03
C GLN A 4 -16.64 -31.04 0.61
N ASN A 5 -17.39 -31.16 1.72
CA ASN A 5 -17.99 -29.99 2.40
C ASN A 5 -16.95 -29.08 3.06
N ASN A 6 -15.86 -29.65 3.59
CA ASN A 6 -14.82 -28.85 4.25
C ASN A 6 -13.97 -28.06 3.23
N ALA A 7 -13.73 -28.64 2.04
CA ALA A 7 -13.03 -27.96 0.96
C ALA A 7 -13.85 -26.81 0.35
N ALA A 8 -15.18 -26.96 0.27
CA ALA A 8 -16.07 -25.90 -0.18
C ALA A 8 -16.13 -24.74 0.83
N ALA A 9 -16.31 -25.05 2.12
CA ALA A 9 -16.32 -24.05 3.19
C ALA A 9 -14.98 -23.29 3.30
N GLY A 10 -13.85 -23.99 3.15
CA GLY A 10 -12.53 -23.35 3.16
C GLY A 10 -12.26 -22.43 1.95
N ARG A 11 -12.87 -22.69 0.79
CA ARG A 11 -12.79 -21.81 -0.39
C ARG A 11 -13.64 -20.55 -0.21
N ASP A 12 -14.88 -20.69 0.26
CA ASP A 12 -15.75 -19.54 0.53
C ASP A 12 -15.11 -18.59 1.56
N PHE A 13 -14.53 -19.12 2.63
CA PHE A 13 -13.84 -18.32 3.64
C PHE A 13 -12.61 -17.57 3.10
N ARG A 14 -11.79 -18.21 2.26
CA ARG A 14 -10.64 -17.54 1.62
C ARG A 14 -11.09 -16.45 0.67
N ASP A 15 -12.17 -16.68 -0.07
CA ASP A 15 -12.75 -15.71 -0.98
C ASP A 15 -13.34 -14.51 -0.24
N ASP A 16 -13.94 -14.72 0.94
CA ASP A 16 -14.40 -13.65 1.83
C ASP A 16 -13.24 -12.79 2.34
N ILE A 17 -12.15 -13.41 2.81
CA ILE A 17 -10.94 -12.70 3.23
C ILE A 17 -10.36 -11.88 2.07
N LEU A 18 -10.24 -12.48 0.88
CA LEU A 18 -9.70 -11.78 -0.30
C LEU A 18 -10.56 -10.58 -0.69
N ARG A 19 -11.89 -10.68 -0.58
CA ARG A 19 -12.81 -9.55 -0.82
C ARG A 19 -12.57 -8.43 0.17
N GLU A 20 -12.41 -8.74 1.45
CA GLU A 20 -12.20 -7.73 2.48
C GLU A 20 -10.82 -7.07 2.36
N GLN A 21 -9.77 -7.83 2.03
CA GLN A 21 -8.45 -7.27 1.72
C GLN A 21 -8.51 -6.27 0.56
N VAL A 22 -9.23 -6.62 -0.51
CA VAL A 22 -9.44 -5.72 -1.64
C VAL A 22 -10.20 -4.47 -1.16
N ARG A 23 -11.28 -4.63 -0.40
CA ARG A 23 -12.07 -3.51 0.12
C ARG A 23 -11.24 -2.52 0.95
N LEU A 24 -10.42 -3.02 1.87
CA LEU A 24 -9.52 -2.22 2.69
C LEU A 24 -8.51 -1.45 1.84
N VAL A 25 -7.88 -2.11 0.87
CA VAL A 25 -6.95 -1.46 -0.07
C VAL A 25 -7.62 -0.31 -0.83
N PHE A 26 -8.86 -0.52 -1.30
CA PHE A 26 -9.62 0.51 -2.01
C PHE A 26 -10.06 1.67 -1.11
N GLN A 27 -10.25 1.45 0.19
CA GLN A 27 -10.54 2.50 1.17
C GLN A 27 -9.33 3.39 1.47
N HIS A 28 -8.12 2.81 1.52
CA HIS A 28 -6.88 3.54 1.79
C HIS A 28 -6.23 4.17 0.56
N LEU A 29 -6.65 3.79 -0.65
CA LEU A 29 -6.13 4.31 -1.92
C LEU A 29 -6.03 5.84 -2.00
N PRO A 30 -7.07 6.63 -1.63
CA PRO A 30 -7.02 8.09 -1.70
C PRO A 30 -5.96 8.70 -0.77
N THR A 31 -5.89 8.20 0.47
CA THR A 31 -4.94 8.68 1.49
C THR A 31 -3.50 8.40 1.06
N MET A 32 -3.23 7.19 0.55
CA MET A 32 -1.92 6.80 0.03
C MET A 32 -1.50 7.65 -1.18
N GLN A 33 -2.46 8.01 -2.04
CA GLN A 33 -2.19 8.81 -3.22
C GLN A 33 -1.90 10.27 -2.89
N ALA A 34 -2.61 10.84 -1.91
CA ALA A 34 -2.36 12.21 -1.44
C ALA A 34 -0.95 12.36 -0.87
N ALA A 35 -0.51 11.41 -0.03
CA ALA A 35 0.86 11.38 0.50
C ALA A 35 1.91 11.30 -0.63
N SER A 36 1.67 10.44 -1.63
CA SER A 36 2.57 10.27 -2.78
C SER A 36 2.67 11.54 -3.62
N LEU A 37 1.56 12.25 -3.82
CA LEU A 37 1.54 13.53 -4.54
C LEU A 37 2.29 14.62 -3.77
N ALA A 38 2.13 14.70 -2.45
CA ALA A 38 2.86 15.65 -1.62
C ALA A 38 4.37 15.45 -1.75
N VAL A 39 4.85 14.20 -1.67
CA VAL A 39 6.26 13.85 -1.87
C VAL A 39 6.73 14.22 -3.28
N ALA A 40 5.89 13.99 -4.31
CA ALA A 40 6.23 14.35 -5.68
C ALA A 40 6.41 15.87 -5.86
N LEU A 41 5.55 16.67 -5.24
CA LEU A 41 5.63 18.13 -5.28
C LEU A 41 6.89 18.64 -4.55
N VAL A 42 7.19 18.09 -3.37
CA VAL A 42 8.41 18.43 -2.63
C VAL A 42 9.64 18.11 -3.46
N LEU A 43 9.70 16.92 -4.06
CA LEU A 43 10.81 16.55 -4.94
C LEU A 43 10.93 17.54 -6.09
N CYS A 44 9.83 17.79 -6.81
CA CYS A 44 9.81 18.72 -7.93
C CYS A 44 10.35 20.10 -7.51
N HIS A 45 9.99 20.58 -6.32
CA HIS A 45 10.48 21.85 -5.80
C HIS A 45 11.99 21.82 -5.53
N VAL A 46 12.50 20.76 -4.90
CA VAL A 46 13.93 20.60 -4.59
C VAL A 46 14.80 20.52 -5.84
N VAL A 47 14.31 19.84 -6.88
CA VAL A 47 15.09 19.57 -8.10
C VAL A 47 14.90 20.63 -9.20
N ARG A 48 13.96 21.58 -9.03
CA ARG A 48 13.56 22.54 -10.08
C ARG A 48 14.73 23.35 -10.65
N ASP A 49 15.68 23.71 -9.80
CA ASP A 49 16.83 24.56 -10.15
C ASP A 49 18.06 23.71 -10.55
N MET A 50 17.99 22.39 -10.35
CA MET A 50 19.09 21.45 -10.57
C MET A 50 18.90 20.53 -11.78
N ALA A 51 17.65 20.29 -12.19
CA ALA A 51 17.30 19.37 -13.26
C ALA A 51 16.60 20.12 -14.41
N PRO A 52 16.83 19.72 -15.67
CA PRO A 52 16.15 20.36 -16.80
C PRO A 52 14.63 20.15 -16.72
N LEU A 53 13.88 21.20 -17.04
CA LEU A 53 12.41 21.22 -16.96
C LEU A 53 11.77 20.03 -17.72
N ARG A 54 12.36 19.61 -18.85
CA ARG A 54 11.89 18.46 -19.65
C ARG A 54 11.84 17.16 -18.83
N ASN A 55 12.80 16.92 -17.94
CA ASN A 55 12.87 15.70 -17.15
C ASN A 55 11.82 15.71 -16.04
N ILE A 56 11.66 16.86 -15.39
CA ILE A 56 10.63 17.11 -14.38
C ILE A 56 9.23 16.91 -14.99
N LEU A 57 8.97 17.50 -16.16
CA LEU A 57 7.69 17.36 -16.86
C LEU A 57 7.40 15.90 -17.26
N THR A 58 8.40 15.19 -17.79
CA THR A 58 8.26 13.77 -18.14
C THR A 58 7.90 12.95 -16.91
N TRP A 59 8.56 13.23 -15.78
CA TRP A 59 8.29 12.53 -14.54
C TRP A 59 6.92 12.84 -13.93
N ILE A 60 6.53 14.12 -13.90
CA ILE A 60 5.18 14.54 -13.46
C ILE A 60 4.10 13.88 -14.32
N LEU A 61 4.28 13.81 -15.64
CA LEU A 61 3.31 13.19 -16.54
C LEU A 61 3.15 11.69 -16.25
N MET A 62 4.24 10.98 -15.94
CA MET A 62 4.17 9.58 -15.50
C MET A 62 3.44 9.43 -14.16
N VAL A 63 3.72 10.29 -13.18
CA VAL A 63 3.01 10.27 -11.88
C VAL A 63 1.52 10.55 -12.07
N LEU A 64 1.16 11.53 -12.91
CA LEU A 64 -0.23 11.84 -13.26
C LEU A 64 -0.93 10.67 -13.95
N ALA A 65 -0.25 9.95 -14.84
CA ALA A 65 -0.80 8.76 -15.48
C ALA A 65 -1.13 7.65 -14.46
N VAL A 66 -0.27 7.42 -13.47
CA VAL A 66 -0.54 6.47 -12.37
C VAL A 66 -1.71 6.92 -11.50
N VAL A 67 -1.75 8.20 -11.14
CA VAL A 67 -2.85 8.78 -10.35
C VAL A 67 -4.17 8.57 -11.10
N LEU A 68 -4.22 8.91 -12.39
CA LEU A 68 -5.41 8.77 -13.22
C LEU A 68 -5.85 7.31 -13.30
N ALA A 69 -4.92 6.39 -13.54
CA ALA A 69 -5.22 4.95 -13.57
C ALA A 69 -5.78 4.45 -12.24
N ARG A 70 -5.28 4.96 -11.10
CA ARG A 70 -5.81 4.64 -9.76
C ARG A 70 -7.20 5.20 -9.53
N ILE A 71 -7.46 6.43 -9.96
CA ILE A 71 -8.79 7.06 -9.90
C ILE A 71 -9.79 6.27 -10.74
N ILE A 72 -9.42 5.88 -11.96
CA ILE A 72 -10.26 5.03 -12.83
C ILE A 72 -10.55 3.70 -12.15
N LEU A 73 -9.54 3.05 -11.55
CA LEU A 73 -9.72 1.78 -10.85
C LEU A 73 -10.65 1.94 -9.64
N TYR A 74 -10.49 2.99 -8.84
CA TYR A 74 -11.34 3.30 -7.69
C TYR A 74 -12.80 3.54 -8.10
N HIS A 75 -13.05 4.38 -9.12
CA HIS A 75 -14.41 4.61 -9.62
C HIS A 75 -15.03 3.36 -10.24
N ARG A 76 -14.23 2.56 -10.96
CA ARG A 76 -14.71 1.29 -11.50
C ARG A 76 -15.07 0.31 -10.39
N PHE A 77 -14.27 0.22 -9.33
CA PHE A 77 -14.56 -0.61 -8.17
C PHE A 77 -15.83 -0.15 -7.43
N GLY A 78 -16.01 1.16 -7.24
CA GLY A 78 -17.22 1.72 -6.63
C GLY A 78 -18.51 1.40 -7.40
N LYS A 79 -18.44 1.19 -8.72
CA LYS A 79 -19.58 0.80 -9.56
C LYS A 79 -19.95 -0.69 -9.49
N VAL A 80 -19.07 -1.54 -8.96
CA VAL A 80 -19.30 -3.00 -8.91
C VAL A 80 -20.37 -3.39 -7.90
N GLY A 81 -20.72 -2.50 -6.95
CA GLY A 81 -21.74 -2.75 -5.93
C GLY A 81 -21.35 -3.86 -4.95
N ALA A 82 -22.07 -3.97 -3.83
CA ALA A 82 -21.81 -4.94 -2.75
C ALA A 82 -22.09 -6.42 -3.13
N GLY A 83 -22.08 -6.77 -4.42
CA GLY A 83 -22.27 -8.14 -4.90
C GLY A 83 -21.02 -9.02 -4.74
N ARG A 84 -21.15 -10.33 -4.98
CA ARG A 84 -20.02 -11.28 -5.03
C ARG A 84 -19.12 -10.96 -6.25
N PHE A 85 -18.22 -10.00 -6.11
CA PHE A 85 -17.19 -9.73 -7.13
C PHE A 85 -15.98 -10.67 -6.93
N SER A 86 -15.26 -10.95 -8.03
CA SER A 86 -14.02 -11.73 -7.96
C SER A 86 -12.90 -10.89 -7.35
N GLY A 87 -12.59 -11.10 -6.07
CA GLY A 87 -11.49 -10.40 -5.39
C GLY A 87 -10.16 -10.51 -6.13
N GLU A 88 -9.89 -11.65 -6.77
CA GLU A 88 -8.63 -11.88 -7.48
C GLU A 88 -8.37 -10.94 -8.66
N ARG A 89 -9.38 -10.61 -9.46
CA ARG A 89 -9.19 -9.72 -10.63
C ARG A 89 -8.82 -8.31 -10.19
N TRP A 90 -9.51 -7.81 -9.17
CA TRP A 90 -9.26 -6.47 -8.61
C TRP A 90 -7.95 -6.40 -7.85
N ARG A 91 -7.62 -7.45 -7.08
CA ARG A 91 -6.31 -7.63 -6.46
C ARG A 91 -5.20 -7.58 -7.50
N ASN A 92 -5.29 -8.38 -8.56
CA ASN A 92 -4.25 -8.46 -9.59
C ASN A 92 -4.12 -7.13 -10.36
N ALA A 93 -5.23 -6.45 -10.65
CA ALA A 93 -5.22 -5.12 -11.26
C ALA A 93 -4.54 -4.08 -10.35
N TYR A 94 -4.84 -4.10 -9.05
CA TYR A 94 -4.17 -3.24 -8.07
C TYR A 94 -2.67 -3.54 -7.98
N ILE A 95 -2.28 -4.82 -7.90
CA ILE A 95 -0.87 -5.25 -7.84
C ILE A 95 -0.10 -4.78 -9.08
N ALA A 96 -0.68 -4.95 -10.27
CA ALA A 96 -0.05 -4.48 -11.52
C ALA A 96 0.19 -2.96 -11.50
N LEU A 97 -0.78 -2.20 -10.98
CA LEU A 97 -0.68 -0.75 -10.90
C LEU A 97 0.30 -0.29 -9.81
N ALA A 98 0.37 -1.01 -8.68
CA ALA A 98 1.36 -0.80 -7.64
C ALA A 98 2.78 -1.09 -8.17
N PHE A 99 2.94 -2.14 -8.96
CA PHE A 99 4.21 -2.47 -9.61
C PHE A 99 4.66 -1.39 -10.60
N ALA A 100 3.74 -0.92 -11.46
CA ALA A 100 4.02 0.19 -12.38
C ALA A 100 4.42 1.48 -11.64
N SER A 101 3.74 1.80 -10.54
CA SER A 101 4.11 2.91 -9.66
C SER A 101 5.53 2.72 -9.10
N GLY A 102 5.86 1.52 -8.62
CA GLY A 102 7.22 1.21 -8.14
C GLY A 102 8.30 1.44 -9.19
N ILE A 103 8.04 1.04 -10.44
CA ILE A 103 8.97 1.30 -11.56
C ILE A 103 9.15 2.80 -11.81
N ILE A 104 8.06 3.57 -11.84
CA ILE A 104 8.12 5.02 -12.09
C ILE A 104 8.91 5.75 -10.98
N TRP A 105 8.69 5.37 -9.73
CA TRP A 105 9.44 5.92 -8.59
C TRP A 105 10.91 5.45 -8.57
N GLY A 106 11.20 4.21 -8.95
CA GLY A 106 12.57 3.70 -9.07
C GLY A 106 13.37 4.34 -10.22
N LEU A 107 12.72 4.55 -11.37
CA LEU A 107 13.34 5.19 -12.53
C LEU A 107 13.49 6.71 -12.37
N ALA A 108 12.79 7.31 -11.43
CA ALA A 108 12.85 8.75 -11.18
C ALA A 108 14.27 9.23 -10.87
N ALA A 109 15.10 8.43 -10.18
CA ALA A 109 16.49 8.76 -9.94
C ALA A 109 17.28 8.97 -11.24
N PHE A 110 17.05 8.13 -12.26
CA PHE A 110 17.73 8.20 -13.55
C PHE A 110 17.16 9.28 -14.46
N ILE A 111 15.84 9.48 -14.44
CA ILE A 111 15.15 10.44 -15.31
C ILE A 111 15.32 11.86 -14.78
N VAL A 112 15.15 12.08 -13.47
CA VAL A 112 15.21 13.42 -12.86
C VAL A 112 16.66 13.89 -12.69
N PHE A 113 17.61 12.98 -12.45
CA PHE A 113 19.03 13.32 -12.23
C PHE A 113 19.98 12.69 -13.27
N PRO A 114 19.97 13.14 -14.54
CA PRO A 114 20.84 12.58 -15.58
C PRO A 114 22.34 12.86 -15.36
N GLY A 115 22.71 13.76 -14.42
CA GLY A 115 24.07 14.24 -14.20
C GLY A 115 24.90 13.53 -13.12
N GLY A 116 24.45 12.41 -12.55
CA GLY A 116 25.33 11.54 -11.74
C GLY A 116 25.78 12.06 -10.38
N ARG A 117 25.10 13.03 -9.76
CA ARG A 117 25.33 13.38 -8.35
C ARG A 117 24.81 12.27 -7.44
N LEU A 118 25.68 11.30 -7.13
CA LEU A 118 25.37 10.11 -6.31
C LEU A 118 24.68 10.45 -4.98
N GLU A 119 25.02 11.58 -4.37
CA GLU A 119 24.47 12.01 -3.08
C GLU A 119 22.96 12.26 -3.14
N LEU A 120 22.48 12.96 -4.18
CA LEU A 120 21.06 13.23 -4.39
C LEU A 120 20.30 11.94 -4.74
N MET A 121 20.92 11.06 -5.53
CA MET A 121 20.34 9.75 -5.84
C MET A 121 20.18 8.88 -4.59
N ALA A 122 21.19 8.84 -3.71
CA ALA A 122 21.15 8.08 -2.47
C ALA A 122 20.11 8.62 -1.48
N LEU A 123 20.05 9.95 -1.29
CA LEU A 123 19.00 10.60 -0.48
C LEU A 123 17.61 10.29 -1.03
N PHE A 124 17.45 10.34 -2.35
CA PHE A 124 16.18 10.08 -3.00
C PHE A 124 15.72 8.62 -2.84
N VAL A 125 16.63 7.66 -3.03
CA VAL A 125 16.37 6.23 -2.79
C VAL A 125 16.03 5.97 -1.33
N LEU A 126 16.72 6.62 -0.38
CA LEU A 126 16.48 6.46 1.05
C LEU A 126 15.10 6.99 1.45
N VAL A 127 14.69 8.14 0.92
CA VAL A 127 13.36 8.75 1.17
C VAL A 127 12.24 7.92 0.55
N ILE A 128 12.41 7.38 -0.66
CA ILE A 128 11.41 6.49 -1.27
C ILE A 128 11.31 5.17 -0.50
N THR A 129 12.44 4.62 -0.05
CA THR A 129 12.45 3.37 0.72
C THR A 129 11.74 3.54 2.06
N SER A 130 11.94 4.68 2.75
CA SER A 130 11.25 4.96 4.01
C SER A 130 9.75 5.19 3.81
N LEU A 131 9.33 5.84 2.73
CA LEU A 131 7.92 6.01 2.38
C LEU A 131 7.24 4.66 2.04
N ALA A 132 7.92 3.80 1.28
CA ALA A 132 7.44 2.46 0.95
C ALA A 132 7.30 1.58 2.22
N ALA A 133 8.28 1.67 3.14
CA ALA A 133 8.21 0.97 4.42
C ALA A 133 7.06 1.50 5.30
N ALA A 134 6.90 2.82 5.42
CA ALA A 134 5.84 3.44 6.23
C ALA A 134 4.45 3.08 5.72
N THR A 135 4.21 3.17 4.40
CA THR A 135 2.94 2.79 3.79
C THR A 135 2.62 1.30 3.95
N THR A 136 3.64 0.43 3.91
CA THR A 136 3.47 -1.01 4.17
C THR A 136 3.10 -1.29 5.62
N VAL A 137 3.72 -0.59 6.57
CA VAL A 137 3.38 -0.69 8.00
C VAL A 137 1.97 -0.20 8.27
N THR A 138 1.57 0.95 7.70
CA THR A 138 0.18 1.45 7.82
C THR A 138 -0.83 0.48 7.21
N ASN A 139 -0.49 -0.21 6.12
CA ASN A 139 -1.40 -1.15 5.46
C ASN A 139 -1.44 -2.55 6.12
N THR A 140 -0.46 -2.86 6.99
CA THR A 140 -0.38 -4.13 7.75
C THR A 140 -0.81 -3.96 9.21
N GLY A 141 -0.86 -2.73 9.70
CA GLY A 141 -1.45 -2.40 10.99
C GLY A 141 -2.94 -2.68 10.94
N CYS A 142 -3.35 -3.89 11.30
CA CYS A 142 -4.69 -4.12 11.81
C CYS A 142 -4.92 -3.08 12.91
N GLY A 143 -5.95 -2.24 12.77
CA GLY A 143 -6.27 -1.20 13.75
C GLY A 143 -6.28 -1.84 15.13
N LEU A 144 -5.31 -1.46 15.97
CA LEU A 144 -5.28 -1.88 17.35
C LEU A 144 -6.53 -1.27 17.99
N ASP A 145 -7.37 -2.09 18.62
CA ASP A 145 -8.54 -1.59 19.32
C ASP A 145 -8.14 -0.46 20.27
N THR A 146 -8.92 0.62 20.36
CA THR A 146 -8.53 1.82 21.13
C THR A 146 -8.28 1.48 22.60
N THR A 147 -9.00 0.49 23.13
CA THR A 147 -8.79 -0.04 24.48
C THR A 147 -7.48 -0.82 24.65
N ALA A 148 -6.96 -1.43 23.59
CA ALA A 148 -5.67 -2.11 23.58
C ALA A 148 -4.51 -1.13 23.43
N THR A 149 -4.73 0.02 22.79
CA THR A 149 -3.69 1.06 22.59
C THR A 149 -3.33 1.73 23.91
N GLU A 150 -4.32 1.96 24.76
CA GLU A 150 -4.11 2.52 26.10
C GLU A 150 -3.32 1.57 27.02
N LYS A 151 -3.42 0.26 26.79
CA LYS A 151 -2.81 -0.79 27.62
C LYS A 151 -1.57 -1.45 27.02
N ILE A 152 -1.16 -1.05 25.81
CA ILE A 152 -0.03 -1.70 25.11
C ILE A 152 1.31 -1.53 25.84
N PHE A 153 1.41 -0.47 26.63
CA PHE A 153 2.59 -0.18 27.44
C PHE A 153 2.49 -0.74 28.87
N ASP A 154 1.38 -1.37 29.23
CA ASP A 154 1.25 -2.04 30.52
C ASP A 154 2.10 -3.32 30.51
N PRO A 155 2.94 -3.54 31.54
CA PRO A 155 3.66 -4.80 31.66
C PRO A 155 2.64 -5.96 31.72
N PHE A 156 2.91 -7.03 30.96
CA PHE A 156 2.08 -8.25 30.83
C PHE A 156 0.79 -8.14 30.00
N PHE A 157 0.53 -7.03 29.31
CA PHE A 157 -0.61 -6.95 28.38
C PHE A 157 -0.44 -7.90 27.17
N SER A 158 -1.49 -8.67 26.84
CA SER A 158 -1.51 -9.55 25.66
C SER A 158 -2.90 -9.61 25.03
N THR A 159 -2.95 -9.59 23.69
CA THR A 159 -4.18 -9.76 22.89
C THR A 159 -4.48 -11.22 22.56
N LYS A 160 -3.66 -12.17 23.05
CA LYS A 160 -3.91 -13.61 22.84
C LYS A 160 -5.06 -14.08 23.72
N PHE A 161 -5.94 -14.90 23.15
CA PHE A 161 -6.99 -15.59 23.89
C PHE A 161 -6.37 -16.40 25.04
N THR A 162 -6.87 -16.19 26.26
CA THR A 162 -6.42 -16.88 27.47
C THR A 162 -6.60 -18.40 27.30
N GLY A 163 -5.54 -19.18 27.56
CA GLY A 163 -5.67 -20.63 27.74
C GLY A 163 -4.85 -21.58 26.85
N ARG A 164 -3.83 -21.13 26.10
CA ARG A 164 -2.88 -22.07 25.45
C ARG A 164 -1.41 -21.68 25.64
N GLY A 165 -0.82 -22.22 26.71
CA GLY A 165 0.60 -22.15 27.07
C GLY A 165 0.83 -21.09 28.15
N LEU A 166 1.09 -21.40 29.41
CA LEU A 166 1.88 -22.48 29.99
C LEU A 166 1.13 -23.14 31.15
N GLY A 167 1.12 -24.47 31.19
CA GLY A 167 0.76 -25.21 32.39
C GLY A 167 1.80 -25.02 33.47
N LEU A 168 1.65 -23.95 34.26
CA LEU A 168 2.29 -23.83 35.57
C LEU A 168 1.18 -23.93 36.61
N PRO A 169 1.15 -25.01 37.42
CA PRO A 169 0.24 -25.09 38.55
C PRO A 169 0.68 -24.06 39.60
N VAL A 170 -0.29 -23.34 40.15
CA VAL A 170 -0.23 -22.85 41.53
C VAL A 170 -1.17 -23.68 42.37
#